data_AF-I9P649-F1
#
_entry.id   AF-I9P649-F1
#
_cell.length_a   1.000
_cell.length_b   1.000
_cell.length_c   1.000
_cell.angle_alpha   90.00
_cell.angle_beta   90.00
_cell.angle_gamma   90.00
#
_symmetry.space_group_name_H-M   'P 1'
#
loop_
_entity.id
_entity.type
_entity.pdbx_description
1 polymer ?
#
loop_
_entity_poly.entity_id
_entity_poly.type
_entity_poly.pdbx_seq_one_letter_code
_entity_poly.pdbx_strand_id
1 'polypeptide(L)'
;MVVDYTGFIAQQRPGDYIGYLGIYYGSIDTYNALEFGNIVNNVFVPINFQLGNNVFNILTGTTILDIFQLQSGNRDNSNRYVNIVFNQNENFTAFRMTNTSSRAFEIDNIVVGLNSAVTVPAPASIGILGLGLVGLLLNRRRQKS
;
A
#
# COMPACT_ATOMS: atom_id res chain seq x y z
N MET A 1 -6.77 -13.48 -10.41
CA MET A 1 -5.44 -12.94 -10.78
C MET A 1 -4.55 -12.90 -9.54
N VAL A 2 -3.30 -13.33 -9.63
CA VAL A 2 -2.29 -13.14 -8.57
C VAL A 2 -1.35 -12.03 -9.01
N VAL A 3 -1.06 -11.10 -8.11
CA VAL A 3 -0.03 -10.08 -8.29
C VAL A 3 1.09 -10.39 -7.30
N ASP A 4 2.26 -10.70 -7.85
CA ASP A 4 3.39 -11.22 -7.09
C ASP A 4 4.54 -10.20 -7.07
N TYR A 5 4.85 -9.65 -5.90
CA TYR A 5 5.98 -8.76 -5.67
C TYR A 5 7.17 -9.47 -5.05
N THR A 6 7.11 -10.80 -4.82
CA THR A 6 8.14 -11.56 -4.10
C THR A 6 9.53 -11.30 -4.68
N GLY A 7 9.67 -11.44 -6.01
CA GLY A 7 10.96 -11.21 -6.68
C GLY A 7 11.43 -9.76 -6.64
N PHE A 8 10.51 -8.81 -6.85
CA PHE A 8 10.83 -7.38 -6.79
C PHE A 8 11.32 -6.96 -5.41
N ILE A 9 10.58 -7.35 -4.36
CA ILE A 9 10.92 -7.05 -2.98
C ILE A 9 12.25 -7.71 -2.61
N ALA A 10 12.44 -8.99 -2.93
CA ALA A 10 13.70 -9.69 -2.64
C ALA A 10 14.93 -9.01 -3.28
N GLN A 11 14.78 -8.43 -4.48
CA GLN A 11 15.89 -7.79 -5.17
C GLN A 11 16.13 -6.34 -4.72
N GLN A 12 15.07 -5.54 -4.57
CA GLN A 12 15.17 -4.10 -4.38
C GLN A 12 15.08 -3.69 -2.91
N ARG A 13 14.39 -4.49 -2.09
CA ARG A 13 13.96 -4.17 -0.72
C ARG A 13 13.99 -5.43 0.16
N PRO A 14 15.15 -6.11 0.29
CA PRO A 14 15.23 -7.38 0.99
C PRO A 14 14.81 -7.24 2.47
N GLY A 15 13.91 -8.12 2.91
CA GLY A 15 13.36 -8.11 4.27
C GLY A 15 12.12 -7.23 4.46
N ASP A 16 11.74 -6.44 3.46
CA ASP A 16 10.46 -5.72 3.49
C ASP A 16 9.29 -6.65 3.13
N TYR A 17 8.11 -6.19 3.52
CA TYR A 17 6.81 -6.77 3.14
C TYR A 17 5.88 -5.66 2.67
N ILE A 18 4.79 -6.02 2.01
CA ILE A 18 3.72 -5.08 1.71
C ILE A 18 3.03 -4.73 3.03
N GLY A 19 3.08 -3.45 3.41
CA GLY A 19 2.41 -2.92 4.61
C GLY A 19 1.18 -2.07 4.28
N TYR A 20 0.99 -1.73 3.01
CA TYR A 20 -0.13 -0.93 2.54
C TYR A 20 -0.54 -1.35 1.14
N LEU A 21 -1.86 -1.47 0.94
CA LEU A 21 -2.47 -1.68 -0.37
C LEU A 21 -3.58 -0.64 -0.56
N GLY A 22 -3.41 0.21 -1.57
CA GLY A 22 -4.43 1.13 -2.04
C GLY A 22 -5.03 0.62 -3.33
N ILE A 23 -6.35 0.49 -3.41
CA ILE A 23 -7.04 0.04 -4.63
C ILE A 23 -8.12 1.05 -4.98
N TYR A 24 -8.10 1.51 -6.23
CA TYR A 24 -9.20 2.25 -6.80
C TYR A 24 -10.09 1.31 -7.60
N TYR A 25 -11.27 1.02 -7.06
CA TYR A 25 -12.24 0.11 -7.68
C TYR A 25 -13.04 0.84 -8.76
N GLY A 26 -13.19 0.21 -9.92
CA GLY A 26 -14.17 0.64 -10.93
C GLY A 26 -15.61 0.45 -10.42
N SER A 27 -15.85 -0.70 -9.78
CA SER A 27 -17.00 -0.96 -8.92
C SER A 27 -16.64 -2.02 -7.88
N ILE A 28 -17.19 -1.89 -6.67
CA ILE A 28 -17.11 -2.93 -5.65
C ILE A 28 -18.39 -3.76 -5.71
N ASP A 29 -18.21 -5.08 -5.79
CA ASP A 29 -19.29 -6.04 -5.85
C ASP A 29 -19.21 -7.12 -4.76
N THR A 30 -20.35 -7.68 -4.36
CA THR A 30 -20.43 -8.75 -3.35
C THR A 30 -19.67 -10.01 -3.71
N TYR A 31 -19.40 -10.24 -5.01
CA TYR A 31 -18.63 -11.38 -5.50
C TYR A 31 -17.12 -11.11 -5.60
N ASN A 32 -16.64 -9.89 -5.30
CA ASN A 32 -15.20 -9.62 -5.26
C ASN A 32 -14.58 -10.23 -4.01
N ALA A 33 -13.35 -10.72 -4.14
CA ALA A 33 -12.58 -11.20 -3.01
C ALA A 33 -11.08 -10.92 -3.19
N LEU A 34 -10.44 -10.52 -2.09
CA LEU A 34 -9.01 -10.29 -1.97
C LEU A 34 -8.42 -11.21 -0.92
N GLU A 35 -7.34 -11.89 -1.28
CA GLU A 35 -6.52 -12.66 -0.37
C GLU A 35 -5.10 -12.08 -0.37
N PHE A 36 -4.46 -12.04 0.80
CA PHE A 36 -3.09 -11.57 0.96
C PHE A 36 -2.23 -12.77 1.33
N GLY A 37 -1.02 -12.86 0.80
CA GLY A 37 -0.22 -14.07 0.96
C GLY A 37 1.20 -13.99 0.41
N ASN A 38 1.84 -15.14 0.36
CA ASN A 38 3.20 -15.28 -0.13
C ASN A 38 3.26 -16.37 -1.20
N ILE A 39 4.22 -16.25 -2.12
CA ILE A 39 4.50 -17.33 -3.06
C ILE A 39 5.55 -18.25 -2.44
N VAL A 40 5.15 -19.48 -2.12
CA VAL A 40 6.01 -20.54 -1.59
C VAL A 40 6.01 -21.69 -2.59
N ASN A 41 7.18 -22.05 -3.11
CA ASN A 41 7.31 -23.11 -4.13
C ASN A 41 6.35 -22.92 -5.32
N ASN A 42 6.26 -21.68 -5.84
CA ASN A 42 5.36 -21.29 -6.94
C ASN A 42 3.85 -21.41 -6.62
N VAL A 43 3.47 -21.58 -5.35
CA VAL A 43 2.08 -21.65 -4.90
C VAL A 43 1.75 -20.45 -4.02
N PHE A 44 0.60 -19.83 -4.25
CA PHE A 44 0.08 -18.77 -3.39
C PHE A 44 -0.44 -19.36 -2.06
N VAL A 45 0.15 -18.93 -0.96
CA VAL A 45 -0.23 -19.32 0.41
C VAL A 45 -0.81 -18.10 1.12
N PRO A 46 -2.12 -18.08 1.44
CA PRO A 46 -2.74 -16.94 2.10
C PRO A 46 -2.28 -16.80 3.54
N ILE A 47 -2.24 -15.56 4.03
CA ILE A 47 -2.06 -15.22 5.44
C ILE A 47 -3.41 -14.82 6.06
N ASN A 48 -3.46 -14.83 7.39
CA ASN A 48 -4.52 -14.18 8.13
C ASN A 48 -4.17 -12.70 8.35
N PHE A 49 -5.19 -11.85 8.40
CA PHE A 49 -5.09 -10.43 8.72
C PHE A 49 -6.21 -10.02 9.67
N GLN A 50 -6.00 -8.94 10.40
CA GLN A 50 -6.94 -8.42 11.36
C GLN A 50 -7.70 -7.21 10.79
N LEU A 51 -9.02 -7.21 10.98
CA LEU A 51 -9.88 -6.08 10.67
C LEU A 51 -10.78 -5.81 11.89
N GLY A 52 -10.54 -4.67 12.54
CA GLY A 52 -11.10 -4.39 13.86
C GLY A 52 -10.61 -5.43 14.88
N ASN A 53 -11.55 -6.14 15.52
CA ASN A 53 -11.24 -7.17 16.52
C ASN A 53 -11.32 -8.60 15.96
N ASN A 54 -11.54 -8.75 14.65
CA ASN A 54 -11.76 -10.05 14.01
C ASN A 54 -10.59 -10.41 13.10
N VAL A 55 -10.33 -11.71 12.98
CA VAL A 55 -9.31 -12.27 12.10
C VAL A 55 -9.98 -12.83 10.85
N PHE A 56 -9.46 -12.47 9.69
CA PHE A 56 -9.92 -12.90 8.38
C PHE A 56 -8.78 -13.51 7.58
N ASN A 57 -9.11 -14.36 6.62
CA ASN A 57 -8.17 -14.86 5.60
C ASN A 57 -8.52 -14.34 4.19
N ILE A 58 -9.67 -13.68 4.05
CA ILE A 58 -10.17 -13.11 2.80
C ILE A 58 -10.93 -11.82 3.10
N LEU A 59 -10.66 -10.77 2.32
CA LEU A 59 -11.42 -9.54 2.34
C LEU A 59 -12.43 -9.59 1.21
N THR A 60 -13.71 -9.74 1.55
CA THR A 60 -14.79 -9.82 0.56
C THR A 60 -15.31 -8.44 0.20
N GLY A 61 -15.85 -8.30 -1.01
CA GLY A 61 -16.52 -7.07 -1.43
C GLY A 61 -17.72 -6.76 -0.55
N THR A 62 -18.46 -7.76 -0.06
CA THR A 62 -19.52 -7.56 0.96
C THR A 62 -18.98 -6.89 2.22
N THR A 63 -17.86 -7.39 2.75
CA THR A 63 -17.21 -6.77 3.93
C THR A 63 -16.86 -5.30 3.67
N ILE A 64 -16.33 -4.98 2.49
CA ILE A 64 -15.98 -3.60 2.11
C ILE A 64 -17.25 -2.73 1.97
N LEU A 65 -18.27 -3.23 1.28
CA LEU A 65 -19.55 -2.53 1.07
C LEU A 65 -20.23 -2.24 2.41
N ASP A 66 -20.21 -3.18 3.35
CA ASP A 66 -20.81 -3.03 4.68
C ASP A 66 -20.09 -1.93 5.50
N ILE A 67 -18.76 -1.91 5.49
CA ILE A 67 -17.95 -0.89 6.20
C ILE A 67 -18.29 0.52 5.69
N PHE A 68 -18.39 0.68 4.37
CA PHE A 68 -18.64 1.98 3.75
C PHE A 68 -20.13 2.28 3.55
N GLN A 69 -21.03 1.38 3.95
CA GLN A 69 -22.49 1.48 3.75
C GLN A 69 -22.87 1.74 2.28
N LEU A 70 -22.26 0.97 1.37
CA LEU A 70 -22.42 1.08 -0.07
C LEU A 70 -23.29 -0.05 -0.63
N GLN A 71 -23.73 0.13 -1.87
CA GLN A 71 -24.48 -0.89 -2.61
C GLN A 71 -23.62 -1.47 -3.74
N SER A 72 -23.66 -2.80 -3.86
CA SER A 72 -22.97 -3.56 -4.92
C SER A 72 -23.33 -3.04 -6.31
N GLY A 73 -22.33 -2.92 -7.19
CA GLY A 73 -22.54 -2.68 -8.62
C GLY A 73 -23.14 -1.32 -8.98
N ASN A 74 -23.38 -0.45 -8.00
CA ASN A 74 -23.80 0.92 -8.23
C ASN A 74 -22.56 1.74 -8.62
N ARG A 75 -22.35 1.97 -9.92
CA ARG A 75 -21.15 2.65 -10.47
C ARG A 75 -20.95 4.07 -9.93
N ASP A 76 -22.02 4.75 -9.53
CA ASP A 76 -21.94 6.11 -8.98
C ASP A 76 -21.48 6.12 -7.51
N ASN A 77 -21.69 5.01 -6.78
CA ASN A 77 -21.45 4.95 -5.33
C ASN A 77 -20.37 3.94 -4.89
N SER A 78 -20.09 2.91 -5.70
CA SER A 78 -19.11 1.85 -5.38
C SER A 78 -17.76 2.03 -6.07
N ASN A 79 -17.62 3.03 -6.95
CA ASN A 79 -16.32 3.49 -7.41
C ASN A 79 -15.63 4.25 -6.25
N ARG A 80 -14.64 3.61 -5.63
CA ARG A 80 -14.04 4.07 -4.38
C ARG A 80 -12.57 3.69 -4.29
N TYR A 81 -11.81 4.58 -3.66
CA TYR A 81 -10.45 4.29 -3.24
C TYR A 81 -10.47 3.66 -1.86
N VAL A 82 -10.03 2.40 -1.76
CA VAL A 82 -9.95 1.65 -0.52
C VAL A 82 -8.51 1.60 -0.05
N ASN A 83 -8.28 2.08 1.16
CA ASN A 83 -6.98 2.03 1.85
C ASN A 83 -6.97 0.82 2.78
N ILE A 84 -6.01 -0.08 2.58
CA ILE A 84 -5.81 -1.26 3.43
C ILE A 84 -4.42 -1.14 4.05
N VAL A 85 -4.38 -0.99 5.37
CA VAL A 85 -3.15 -0.88 6.16
C VAL A 85 -3.01 -2.15 6.97
N PHE A 86 -1.82 -2.73 6.95
CA PHE A 86 -1.52 -4.00 7.60
C PHE A 86 -0.67 -3.80 8.86
N ASN A 87 -0.89 -4.67 9.84
CA ASN A 87 -0.07 -4.73 11.04
C ASN A 87 1.32 -5.29 10.73
N GLN A 88 2.32 -5.00 11.57
CA GLN A 88 3.70 -5.48 11.38
C GLN A 88 3.85 -7.01 11.32
N ASN A 89 2.88 -7.77 11.83
CA ASN A 89 2.90 -9.22 11.84
C ASN A 89 2.15 -9.83 10.63
N GLU A 90 1.46 -9.02 9.83
CA GLU A 90 0.69 -9.43 8.66
C GLU A 90 1.58 -9.33 7.42
N ASN A 91 2.65 -10.12 7.42
CA ASN A 91 3.71 -10.04 6.42
C ASN A 91 3.36 -10.83 5.15
N PHE A 92 3.17 -10.10 4.05
CA PHE A 92 2.89 -10.70 2.74
C PHE A 92 3.63 -9.98 1.61
N THR A 93 3.78 -10.69 0.49
CA THR A 93 4.53 -10.24 -0.70
C THR A 93 3.72 -10.39 -1.99
N ALA A 94 2.55 -11.01 -1.93
CA ALA A 94 1.65 -11.21 -3.04
C ALA A 94 0.19 -11.06 -2.59
N PHE A 95 -0.68 -10.70 -3.52
CA PHE A 95 -2.12 -10.71 -3.27
C PHE A 95 -2.86 -11.31 -4.45
N ARG A 96 -4.03 -11.88 -4.16
CA ARG A 96 -4.87 -12.57 -5.13
C ARG A 96 -6.25 -11.94 -5.17
N MET A 97 -6.64 -11.53 -6.37
CA MET A 97 -7.99 -11.07 -6.69
C MET A 97 -8.77 -12.22 -7.30
N THR A 98 -9.91 -12.54 -6.70
CA THR A 98 -10.83 -13.56 -7.20
C THR A 98 -12.25 -13.02 -7.28
N ASN A 99 -13.05 -13.65 -8.14
CA ASN A 99 -14.49 -13.47 -8.17
C ASN A 99 -15.17 -14.81 -7.96
N THR A 100 -16.28 -14.81 -7.24
CA THR A 100 -17.16 -15.98 -7.12
C THR A 100 -18.19 -16.06 -8.26
N SER A 101 -18.21 -15.07 -9.16
CA SER A 101 -19.07 -15.01 -10.34
C SER A 101 -18.25 -14.97 -11.64
N SER A 102 -18.93 -15.08 -12.79
CA SER A 102 -18.32 -14.92 -14.12
C SER A 102 -18.03 -13.46 -14.51
N ARG A 103 -18.35 -12.50 -13.65
CA ARG A 103 -18.11 -11.07 -13.90
C ARG A 103 -16.65 -10.71 -13.62
N ALA A 104 -16.17 -9.64 -14.25
CA ALA A 104 -14.81 -9.16 -14.07
C ALA A 104 -14.60 -8.52 -12.68
N PHE A 105 -13.35 -8.51 -12.21
CA PHE A 105 -12.95 -7.73 -11.03
C PHE A 105 -12.50 -6.37 -11.56
N GLU A 106 -13.27 -5.31 -11.29
CA GLU A 106 -13.04 -3.98 -11.88
C GLU A 106 -12.14 -3.12 -10.98
N ILE A 107 -10.88 -2.90 -11.40
CA ILE A 107 -9.91 -2.03 -10.73
C ILE A 107 -9.33 -1.06 -11.75
N ASP A 108 -9.25 0.21 -11.36
CA ASP A 108 -8.68 1.29 -12.16
C ASP A 108 -7.22 1.58 -11.74
N ASN A 109 -6.87 1.40 -10.46
CA ASN A 109 -5.52 1.64 -9.96
C ASN A 109 -5.16 0.76 -8.75
N ILE A 110 -3.89 0.41 -8.62
CA ILE A 110 -3.30 -0.30 -7.49
C ILE A 110 -2.03 0.44 -7.04
N VAL A 111 -1.95 0.72 -5.74
CA VAL A 111 -0.79 1.28 -5.07
C VAL A 111 -0.31 0.29 -4.00
N VAL A 112 0.98 -0.01 -4.00
CA VAL A 112 1.62 -0.88 -3.02
C VAL A 112 2.63 -0.07 -2.22
N GLY A 113 2.48 -0.09 -0.90
CA GLY A 113 3.43 0.49 0.04
C GLY A 113 4.15 -0.60 0.83
N LEU A 114 5.47 -0.48 0.96
CA LEU A 114 6.27 -1.39 1.76
C LEU A 114 6.31 -0.93 3.23
N ASN A 115 6.49 -1.88 4.14
CA ASN A 115 6.47 -1.67 5.59
C ASN A 115 7.65 -0.83 6.13
N SER A 116 8.76 -0.75 5.40
CA SER A 116 9.91 0.09 5.76
C SER A 116 9.97 1.34 4.88
N ALA A 117 10.30 2.48 5.50
CA ALA A 117 10.56 3.71 4.76
C ALA A 117 11.78 3.57 3.84
N VAL A 118 11.77 4.26 2.70
CA VAL A 118 12.99 4.50 1.93
C VAL A 118 13.75 5.61 2.65
N THR A 119 14.99 5.33 3.07
CA THR A 119 15.86 6.37 3.60
C THR A 119 16.22 7.32 2.46
N VAL A 120 15.60 8.50 2.45
CA VAL A 120 15.94 9.56 1.50
C VAL A 120 17.00 10.44 2.15
N PRO A 121 18.16 10.68 1.51
CA PRO A 121 19.15 11.62 2.02
C PRO A 121 18.52 13.00 2.28
N ALA A 122 18.97 13.66 3.35
CA ALA A 122 18.49 15.01 3.67
C ALA A 122 18.68 15.94 2.45
N PRO A 123 17.71 16.84 2.16
CA PRO A 123 17.83 17.76 1.03
C PRO A 123 19.13 18.57 1.10
N ALA A 124 19.90 18.58 0.00
CA ALA A 124 21.15 19.34 -0.10
C ALA A 124 20.94 20.85 0.16
N SER A 125 19.72 21.35 -0.02
CA SER A 125 19.32 22.71 0.32
C SER A 125 19.57 23.08 1.78
N ILE A 126 19.51 22.13 2.72
CA ILE A 126 19.86 22.37 4.13
C ILE A 126 21.35 22.70 4.26
N GLY A 127 22.21 21.96 3.54
CA GLY A 127 23.64 22.24 3.48
C GLY A 127 23.94 23.60 2.85
N ILE A 128 23.29 23.92 1.73
CA ILE A 128 23.44 25.21 1.04
C ILE A 128 22.97 26.37 1.92
N LEU A 129 21.83 26.22 2.59
CA LEU A 129 21.31 27.21 3.54
C LEU A 129 22.32 27.44 4.68
N GLY A 130 22.86 26.37 5.24
CA GLY A 130 23.90 26.44 6.27
C GLY A 130 25.13 27.21 5.79
N LEU A 131 25.65 26.89 4.60
CA LEU A 131 26.79 27.58 4.00
C LEU A 131 26.48 29.06 3.72
N GLY A 132 25.29 29.37 3.22
CA GLY A 132 24.83 30.74 2.99
C GLY A 132 24.79 31.56 4.28
N LEU A 133 24.27 30.99 5.37
CA LEU A 133 24.25 31.63 6.69
C LEU A 133 25.66 31.88 7.24
N VAL A 134 26.57 30.91 7.10
CA VAL A 134 27.97 31.08 7.47
C VAL A 134 28.60 32.23 6.65
N GLY A 135 28.39 32.26 5.34
CA GLY A 135 28.87 33.34 4.47
C GLY A 135 28.37 34.72 4.90
N LEU A 136 27.08 34.85 5.24
CA LEU A 136 26.48 36.09 5.74
C LEU A 136 27.06 36.52 7.08
N LEU A 137 27.29 35.58 8.01
CA LEU A 137 27.90 35.87 9.32
C LEU A 137 29.34 36.36 9.17
N LEU A 138 30.14 35.72 8.30
CA LEU A 138 31.50 36.13 8.01
C LEU A 138 31.55 37.52 7.36
N ASN A 139 30.65 37.81 6.42
CA ASN A 139 30.56 39.12 5.79
C ASN A 139 30.18 40.21 6.80
N ARG A 140 29.20 39.96 7.67
CA ARG A 140 28.80 40.89 8.75
C ARG A 140 29.93 41.20 9.73
N ARG A 141 30.80 40.23 10.04
CA ARG A 141 31.97 40.45 10.89
C ARG A 141 33.03 41.32 10.21
N ARG A 142 33.23 41.17 8.90
CA ARG A 142 34.15 42.01 8.13
C ARG A 142 33.69 43.47 8.02
N GLN A 143 32.38 43.73 7.92
CA GLN A 143 31.84 45.10 7.85
C GLN A 143 31.85 45.85 9.19
N LYS A 144 32.00 45.14 10.32
CA LYS A 144 32.07 45.74 11.66
C LYS A 144 33.51 45.96 12.15
N SER A 145 34.51 45.46 11.44
CA SER A 145 35.94 45.68 11.68
C SER A 145 36.48 46.76 10.77
#